data_AF-A2DAM3-F1
#
_entry.id   AF-A2DAM3-F1
#
_cell.length_a   1.000
_cell.length_b   1.000
_cell.length_c   1.000
_cell.angle_alpha   90.00
_cell.angle_beta   90.00
_cell.angle_gamma   90.00
#
_symmetry.space_group_name_H-M   'P 1'
#
loop_
_entity.id
_entity.type
_entity.pdbx_description
1 polymer ?
#
loop_
_entity_poly.entity_id
_entity_poly.type
_entity_poly.pdbx_seq_one_letter_code
_entity_poly.pdbx_strand_id
1 'polypeptide(L)'
;MLRSALAFSQFLSKDIIFSNGPKVSGKELIFEKEEDVYSPDISKTIIEKGITTIVYNIPSQNLFEGLKGYIKSVSNLVIEQFSDSELDLSSYQLYNLKSITIPETITTIGSACFRNWAITSIDLKNVNSVQYAAFANCIYLETIKAPLLTSIPSGFASGCYSLSSLTTGSITSIDYSAFMNCYKLTSIDLTGVTTISDSAFANSGIESIGCPKVRLAQRSI
;
A
#
# COMPACT_ATOMS: atom_id res chain seq x y z
N MET A 1 -33.71 -46.56 -32.21
CA MET A 1 -32.83 -45.41 -32.55
C MET A 1 -33.35 -44.21 -31.76
N LEU A 2 -32.88 -43.96 -30.54
CA LEU A 2 -31.64 -43.21 -30.26
C LEU A 2 -31.61 -41.87 -31.00
N ARG A 3 -32.30 -40.81 -30.51
CA ARG A 3 -31.95 -39.39 -30.69
C ARG A 3 -32.76 -38.49 -29.74
N SER A 4 -32.56 -38.57 -28.43
CA SER A 4 -32.97 -37.46 -27.53
C SER A 4 -32.41 -37.52 -26.11
N ALA A 5 -31.94 -38.68 -25.63
CA ALA A 5 -31.43 -38.80 -24.25
C ALA A 5 -29.88 -38.71 -24.10
N LEU A 6 -29.12 -38.68 -25.21
CA LEU A 6 -27.64 -38.77 -25.16
C LEU A 6 -26.89 -37.47 -25.47
N ALA A 7 -27.59 -36.33 -25.62
CA ALA A 7 -26.94 -35.01 -25.71
C ALA A 7 -26.93 -34.27 -24.36
N PHE A 8 -27.65 -34.77 -23.35
CA PHE A 8 -27.63 -34.20 -21.99
C PHE A 8 -26.61 -34.88 -21.06
N SER A 9 -26.12 -36.08 -21.40
CA SER A 9 -25.04 -36.73 -20.65
C SER A 9 -23.64 -36.16 -20.97
N GLN A 10 -23.51 -35.27 -21.96
CA GLN A 10 -22.26 -34.53 -22.22
C GLN A 10 -22.09 -33.29 -21.34
N PHE A 11 -23.10 -32.91 -20.54
CA PHE A 11 -22.99 -31.86 -19.53
C PHE A 11 -22.78 -32.41 -18.10
N LEU A 12 -22.60 -33.72 -17.95
CA LEU A 12 -22.31 -34.39 -16.67
C LEU A 12 -20.81 -34.74 -16.50
N SER A 13 -19.93 -33.85 -16.92
CA SER A 13 -18.64 -33.70 -16.22
C SER A 13 -18.60 -32.30 -15.61
N LYS A 14 -19.39 -32.13 -14.55
CA LYS A 14 -19.14 -31.13 -13.51
C LYS A 14 -17.89 -31.49 -12.68
N ASP A 15 -16.91 -32.13 -13.30
CA ASP A 15 -15.51 -31.95 -12.93
C ASP A 15 -15.08 -30.61 -13.54
N ILE A 16 -15.73 -29.51 -13.09
CA ILE A 16 -15.01 -28.24 -13.07
C ILE A 16 -13.87 -28.55 -12.12
N ILE A 17 -12.71 -28.81 -12.69
CA ILE A 17 -11.46 -28.91 -11.96
C ILE A 17 -11.36 -27.58 -11.22
N PHE A 18 -11.75 -27.57 -9.94
CA PHE A 18 -11.29 -26.55 -9.03
C PHE A 18 -9.77 -26.61 -9.20
N SER A 19 -9.16 -25.50 -9.60
CA SER A 19 -7.74 -25.35 -9.35
C SER A 19 -7.51 -25.87 -7.93
N ASN A 20 -6.47 -26.69 -7.71
CA ASN A 20 -5.97 -26.85 -6.36
C ASN A 20 -5.81 -25.42 -5.86
N GLY A 21 -6.63 -25.00 -4.87
CA GLY A 21 -6.78 -23.60 -4.48
C GLY A 21 -5.44 -22.97 -4.07
N PRO A 22 -5.44 -21.78 -3.45
CA PRO A 22 -4.19 -21.08 -3.17
C PRO A 22 -3.18 -22.00 -2.46
N LYS A 23 -1.94 -21.97 -2.95
CA LYS A 23 -0.87 -22.80 -2.40
C LYS A 23 -0.55 -22.34 -0.99
N VAL A 24 -0.19 -23.29 -0.13
CA VAL A 24 0.30 -22.97 1.22
C VAL A 24 1.76 -23.38 1.33
N SER A 25 2.62 -22.43 1.69
CA SER A 25 4.04 -22.65 1.96
C SER A 25 4.38 -22.08 3.33
N GLY A 26 4.53 -22.94 4.33
CA GLY A 26 4.76 -22.51 5.71
C GLY A 26 3.63 -21.61 6.25
N LYS A 27 3.91 -20.31 6.36
CA LYS A 27 2.99 -19.27 6.87
C LYS A 27 2.45 -18.35 5.78
N GLU A 28 2.67 -18.72 4.52
CA GLU A 28 2.27 -18.00 3.33
C GLU A 28 1.10 -18.71 2.64
N LEU A 29 0.11 -17.93 2.23
CA LEU A 29 -0.95 -18.34 1.33
C LEU A 29 -0.72 -17.62 -0.01
N ILE A 30 -0.45 -18.40 -1.06
CA ILE A 30 0.05 -17.92 -2.35
C ILE A 30 -1.07 -18.06 -3.37
N PHE A 31 -1.46 -16.93 -3.95
CA PHE A 31 -2.43 -16.83 -5.03
C PHE A 31 -1.67 -16.70 -6.36
N GLU A 32 -1.81 -17.67 -7.26
CA GLU A 32 -1.14 -17.67 -8.57
C GLU A 32 -2.14 -17.49 -9.73
N LYS A 33 -3.43 -17.69 -9.45
CA LYS A 33 -4.51 -17.59 -10.43
C LYS A 33 -5.68 -16.78 -9.89
N GLU A 34 -6.47 -16.22 -10.79
CA GLU A 34 -7.64 -15.40 -10.43
C GLU A 34 -8.64 -16.16 -9.55
N GLU A 35 -8.89 -17.43 -9.86
CA GLU A 35 -9.82 -18.27 -9.10
C GLU A 35 -9.34 -18.56 -7.66
N ASP A 36 -8.04 -18.41 -7.37
CA ASP A 36 -7.49 -18.71 -6.05
C ASP A 36 -8.03 -17.72 -5.02
N VAL A 37 -8.17 -16.43 -5.35
CA VAL A 37 -8.67 -15.41 -4.40
C VAL A 37 -10.15 -15.56 -4.07
N TYR A 38 -10.87 -16.35 -4.87
CA TYR A 38 -12.27 -16.70 -4.67
C TYR A 38 -12.47 -18.14 -4.17
N SER A 39 -11.39 -18.84 -3.85
CA SER A 39 -11.48 -20.21 -3.35
C SER A 39 -12.30 -20.29 -2.06
N PRO A 40 -13.13 -21.34 -1.89
CA PRO A 40 -13.81 -21.57 -0.63
C PRO A 40 -12.80 -21.80 0.49
N ASP A 41 -13.21 -21.56 1.74
CA ASP A 41 -12.43 -21.88 2.95
C ASP A 41 -11.07 -21.16 3.13
N ILE A 42 -10.79 -20.06 2.40
CA ILE A 42 -9.56 -19.26 2.60
C ILE A 42 -9.42 -18.82 4.07
N SER A 43 -10.48 -18.24 4.66
CA SER A 43 -10.46 -17.80 6.06
C SER A 43 -10.18 -18.94 7.03
N LYS A 44 -10.75 -20.14 6.77
CA LYS A 44 -10.51 -21.34 7.56
C LYS A 44 -9.05 -21.78 7.44
N THR A 45 -8.52 -21.80 6.21
CA THR A 45 -7.11 -22.13 5.93
C THR A 45 -6.16 -21.18 6.65
N ILE A 46 -6.45 -19.87 6.65
CA ILE A 46 -5.67 -18.87 7.37
C ILE A 46 -5.61 -19.19 8.86
N ILE A 47 -6.74 -19.53 9.47
CA ILE A 47 -6.81 -19.84 10.90
C ILE A 47 -6.10 -21.16 11.22
N GLU A 48 -6.47 -22.25 10.55
CA GLU A 48 -5.99 -23.60 10.85
C GLU A 48 -4.49 -23.76 10.63
N LYS A 49 -3.96 -23.12 9.59
CA LYS A 49 -2.52 -23.15 9.29
C LYS A 49 -1.76 -21.98 9.93
N GLY A 50 -2.48 -21.06 10.57
CA GLY A 50 -1.94 -19.85 11.18
C GLY A 50 -1.15 -19.01 10.18
N ILE A 51 -1.71 -18.78 8.99
CA ILE A 51 -1.11 -17.97 7.92
C ILE A 51 -0.97 -16.53 8.40
N THR A 52 0.18 -15.93 8.13
CA THR A 52 0.47 -14.53 8.49
C THR A 52 0.73 -13.65 7.27
N THR A 53 0.93 -14.27 6.11
CA THR A 53 1.34 -13.60 4.89
C THR A 53 0.47 -14.06 3.72
N ILE A 54 -0.06 -13.11 2.97
CA ILE A 54 -0.64 -13.36 1.65
C ILE A 54 0.40 -12.99 0.60
N VAL A 55 0.64 -13.89 -0.35
CA VAL A 55 1.45 -13.65 -1.54
C VAL A 55 0.50 -13.56 -2.73
N TYR A 56 0.37 -12.37 -3.28
CA TYR A 56 -0.44 -12.06 -4.46
C TYR A 56 0.45 -12.08 -5.69
N ASN A 57 0.41 -13.19 -6.43
CA ASN A 57 1.21 -13.44 -7.62
C ASN A 57 0.30 -13.64 -8.85
N ILE A 58 -0.67 -12.74 -9.01
CA ILE A 58 -1.63 -12.78 -10.11
C ILE A 58 -1.33 -11.62 -11.07
N PRO A 59 -1.00 -11.87 -12.35
CA PRO A 59 -0.65 -10.83 -13.32
C PRO A 59 -1.83 -9.97 -13.77
N SER A 60 -3.07 -10.39 -13.53
CA SER A 60 -4.27 -9.72 -14.04
C SER A 60 -4.73 -8.55 -13.16
N GLN A 61 -5.61 -7.74 -13.74
CA GLN A 61 -5.99 -6.46 -13.18
C GLN A 61 -6.85 -6.59 -11.92
N ASN A 62 -6.39 -5.92 -10.85
CA ASN A 62 -7.16 -5.47 -9.69
C ASN A 62 -8.22 -6.45 -9.13
N LEU A 63 -7.80 -7.68 -8.81
CA LEU A 63 -8.63 -8.65 -8.07
C LEU A 63 -8.46 -8.54 -6.55
N PHE A 64 -7.92 -7.42 -6.06
CA PHE A 64 -7.78 -7.16 -4.63
C PHE A 64 -9.13 -7.25 -3.90
N GLU A 65 -10.24 -6.98 -4.59
CA GLU A 65 -11.61 -7.15 -4.09
C GLU A 65 -11.84 -8.56 -3.51
N GLY A 66 -11.26 -9.59 -4.16
CA GLY A 66 -11.31 -10.97 -3.66
C GLY A 66 -10.65 -11.14 -2.29
N LEU A 67 -9.71 -10.27 -1.91
CA LEU A 67 -9.01 -10.35 -0.64
C LEU A 67 -9.82 -9.76 0.54
N LYS A 68 -10.82 -8.88 0.33
CA LYS A 68 -11.50 -8.10 1.38
C LYS A 68 -11.99 -8.93 2.57
N GLY A 69 -12.44 -10.16 2.32
CA GLY A 69 -13.00 -11.03 3.37
C GLY A 69 -11.98 -11.49 4.41
N TYR A 70 -10.71 -11.62 4.03
CA TYR A 70 -9.71 -12.35 4.81
C TYR A 70 -8.35 -11.67 4.93
N ILE A 71 -8.04 -10.66 4.12
CA ILE A 71 -6.79 -9.88 4.19
C ILE A 71 -6.55 -9.23 5.56
N LYS A 72 -7.64 -8.88 6.27
CA LYS A 72 -7.57 -8.33 7.65
C LYS A 72 -7.09 -9.34 8.70
N SER A 73 -7.06 -10.63 8.36
CA SER A 73 -6.65 -11.72 9.23
C SER A 73 -5.17 -12.05 9.13
N VAL A 74 -4.44 -11.40 8.21
CA VAL A 74 -2.99 -11.56 8.05
C VAL A 74 -2.27 -10.26 8.40
N SER A 75 -0.95 -10.32 8.58
CA SER A 75 -0.12 -9.17 8.94
C SER A 75 0.76 -8.68 7.79
N ASN A 76 0.93 -9.46 6.73
CA ASN A 76 1.84 -9.13 5.63
C ASN A 76 1.16 -9.40 4.28
N LEU A 77 1.46 -8.54 3.31
CA LEU A 77 1.03 -8.67 1.93
C LEU A 77 2.24 -8.57 1.00
N VAL A 78 2.55 -9.62 0.24
CA VAL A 78 3.58 -9.59 -0.79
C VAL A 78 2.88 -9.51 -2.13
N ILE A 79 3.07 -8.44 -2.89
CA ILE A 79 2.55 -8.34 -4.26
C ILE A 79 3.73 -8.59 -5.21
N GLU A 80 3.75 -9.75 -5.87
CA GLU A 80 4.83 -10.14 -6.79
C GLU A 80 4.52 -9.71 -8.22
N GLN A 81 3.24 -9.79 -8.61
CA GLN A 81 2.76 -9.40 -9.93
C GLN A 81 1.56 -8.48 -9.79
N PHE A 82 1.57 -7.42 -10.59
CA PHE A 82 0.48 -6.47 -10.71
C PHE A 82 0.60 -5.72 -12.04
N SER A 83 -0.48 -5.66 -12.82
CA SER A 83 -0.46 -5.08 -14.17
C SER A 83 -0.63 -3.57 -14.20
N ASP A 84 -1.31 -2.99 -13.21
CA ASP A 84 -1.48 -1.55 -13.10
C ASP A 84 -0.20 -0.86 -12.59
N SER A 85 -0.02 0.39 -13.01
CA SER A 85 1.08 1.24 -12.53
C SER A 85 0.72 2.03 -11.27
N GLU A 86 -0.55 2.00 -10.86
CA GLU A 86 -1.06 2.66 -9.66
C GLU A 86 -1.57 1.63 -8.65
N LEU A 87 -1.07 1.72 -7.41
CA LEU A 87 -1.59 0.94 -6.30
C LEU A 87 -2.56 1.80 -5.48
N ASP A 88 -3.82 1.37 -5.38
CA ASP A 88 -4.82 1.94 -4.49
C ASP A 88 -5.50 0.84 -3.65
N LEU A 89 -5.19 0.85 -2.35
CA LEU A 89 -5.76 -0.05 -1.35
C LEU A 89 -6.61 0.69 -0.30
N SER A 90 -6.99 1.94 -0.58
CA SER A 90 -7.70 2.81 0.37
C SER A 90 -9.06 2.24 0.80
N SER A 91 -9.75 1.53 -0.09
CA SER A 91 -11.09 0.95 0.17
C SER A 91 -11.07 -0.32 1.04
N TYR A 92 -9.89 -0.86 1.35
CA TYR A 92 -9.75 -2.16 2.01
C TYR A 92 -9.56 -2.09 3.52
N GLN A 93 -9.30 -0.90 4.09
CA GLN A 93 -9.19 -0.68 5.53
C GLN A 93 -8.21 -1.64 6.24
N LEU A 94 -7.02 -1.81 5.66
CA LEU A 94 -6.02 -2.81 6.09
C LEU A 94 -5.19 -2.39 7.31
N TYR A 95 -5.86 -1.98 8.39
CA TYR A 95 -5.24 -1.39 9.58
C TYR A 95 -4.28 -2.32 10.34
N ASN A 96 -4.38 -3.63 10.12
CA ASN A 96 -3.55 -4.64 10.80
C ASN A 96 -2.28 -5.00 10.01
N LEU A 97 -2.14 -4.58 8.75
CA LEU A 97 -0.96 -4.91 7.96
C LEU A 97 0.26 -4.18 8.50
N LYS A 98 1.32 -4.95 8.74
CA LYS A 98 2.62 -4.53 9.26
C LYS A 98 3.67 -4.40 8.16
N SER A 99 3.49 -5.08 7.03
CA SER A 99 4.37 -4.96 5.89
C SER A 99 3.65 -5.17 4.56
N ILE A 100 4.21 -4.55 3.52
CA ILE A 100 3.81 -4.76 2.14
C ILE A 100 5.04 -4.76 1.23
N THR A 101 5.08 -5.67 0.26
CA THR A 101 6.03 -5.60 -0.86
C THR A 101 5.34 -4.94 -2.05
N ILE A 102 5.93 -3.86 -2.56
CA ILE A 102 5.45 -3.12 -3.72
C ILE A 102 6.16 -3.66 -4.98
N PRO A 103 5.44 -4.11 -6.02
CA PRO A 103 6.05 -4.67 -7.22
C PRO A 103 6.65 -3.56 -8.08
N GLU A 104 7.59 -3.92 -8.95
CA GLU A 104 8.37 -2.93 -9.71
C GLU A 104 7.56 -2.14 -10.74
N THR A 105 6.40 -2.65 -11.12
CA THR A 105 5.46 -2.01 -12.04
C THR A 105 4.76 -0.78 -11.44
N ILE A 106 4.71 -0.66 -10.10
CA ILE A 106 4.06 0.47 -9.43
C ILE A 106 4.92 1.71 -9.52
N THR A 107 4.39 2.72 -10.18
CA THR A 107 4.97 4.07 -10.25
C THR A 107 4.19 5.10 -9.44
N THR A 108 2.93 4.80 -9.08
CA THR A 108 2.00 5.70 -8.39
C THR A 108 1.38 5.04 -7.16
N ILE A 109 1.36 5.76 -6.04
CA ILE A 109 0.57 5.38 -4.85
C ILE A 109 -0.66 6.27 -4.77
N GLY A 110 -1.83 5.63 -4.75
CA GLY A 110 -3.14 6.28 -4.70
C GLY A 110 -3.42 7.02 -3.40
N SER A 111 -4.46 7.85 -3.43
CA SER A 111 -4.87 8.68 -2.30
C SER A 111 -5.28 7.81 -1.10
N ALA A 112 -4.76 8.14 0.09
CA ALA A 112 -5.03 7.40 1.33
C ALA A 112 -4.76 5.88 1.26
N CYS A 113 -3.95 5.41 0.29
CA CYS A 113 -3.72 3.99 0.02
C CYS A 113 -3.32 3.18 1.27
N PHE A 114 -2.46 3.73 2.12
CA PHE A 114 -1.97 3.10 3.35
C PHE A 114 -2.51 3.75 4.63
N ARG A 115 -3.55 4.57 4.54
CA ARG A 115 -4.04 5.36 5.68
C ARG A 115 -4.44 4.45 6.87
N ASN A 116 -3.95 4.79 8.05
CA ASN A 116 -4.11 4.06 9.31
C ASN A 116 -3.53 2.62 9.32
N TRP A 117 -2.60 2.27 8.44
CA TRP A 117 -1.95 0.95 8.50
C TRP A 117 -0.94 0.86 9.66
N ALA A 118 -0.68 -0.37 10.12
CA ALA A 118 0.30 -0.66 11.17
C ALA A 118 1.72 -0.93 10.62
N ILE A 119 2.02 -0.44 9.42
CA ILE A 119 3.33 -0.62 8.78
C ILE A 119 4.44 0.09 9.55
N THR A 120 5.62 -0.53 9.60
CA THR A 120 6.80 0.06 10.25
C THR A 120 7.77 0.69 9.26
N SER A 121 7.79 0.20 8.03
CA SER A 121 8.60 0.76 6.95
C SER A 121 7.95 0.54 5.60
N ILE A 122 8.23 1.41 4.63
CA ILE A 122 7.84 1.20 3.23
C ILE A 122 8.98 1.58 2.27
N ASP A 123 9.18 0.73 1.27
CA ASP A 123 10.12 0.96 0.16
C ASP A 123 9.33 1.25 -1.12
N LEU A 124 9.58 2.44 -1.67
CA LEU A 124 8.93 3.02 -2.83
C LEU A 124 9.97 3.32 -3.93
N LYS A 125 11.00 2.47 -4.06
CA LYS A 125 12.14 2.65 -4.97
C LYS A 125 11.79 3.04 -6.42
N ASN A 126 10.64 2.58 -6.94
CA ASN A 126 10.19 2.82 -8.32
C ASN A 126 9.04 3.84 -8.42
N VAL A 127 8.54 4.34 -7.28
CA VAL A 127 7.39 5.25 -7.24
C VAL A 127 7.86 6.68 -7.40
N ASN A 128 7.34 7.35 -8.43
CA ASN A 128 7.62 8.76 -8.71
C ASN A 128 6.43 9.69 -8.34
N SER A 129 5.26 9.13 -8.02
CA SER A 129 4.08 9.89 -7.64
C SER A 129 3.39 9.27 -6.42
N VAL A 130 3.11 10.10 -5.42
CA VAL A 130 2.29 9.74 -4.25
C VAL A 130 1.19 10.78 -4.11
N GLN A 131 -0.03 10.32 -3.89
CA GLN A 131 -1.20 11.19 -3.79
C GLN A 131 -1.54 11.56 -2.33
N TYR A 132 -2.64 12.31 -2.18
CA TYR A 132 -3.12 12.87 -0.92
C TYR A 132 -3.15 11.84 0.22
N ALA A 133 -2.56 12.20 1.36
CA ALA A 133 -2.65 11.46 2.62
C ALA A 133 -2.31 9.96 2.56
N ALA A 134 -1.47 9.53 1.60
CA ALA A 134 -1.18 8.12 1.36
C ALA A 134 -0.73 7.34 2.61
N PHE A 135 0.02 7.97 3.52
CA PHE A 135 0.51 7.38 4.77
C PHE A 135 -0.11 7.99 6.03
N ALA A 136 -1.22 8.73 5.91
CA ALA A 136 -1.78 9.41 7.07
C ALA A 136 -2.12 8.43 8.19
N ASN A 137 -1.78 8.79 9.43
CA ASN A 137 -1.98 8.03 10.67
C ASN A 137 -1.34 6.62 10.68
N CYS A 138 -0.29 6.37 9.91
CA CYS A 138 0.53 5.17 10.11
C CYS A 138 1.40 5.36 11.37
N ILE A 139 0.82 5.21 12.56
CA ILE A 139 1.43 5.63 13.82
C ILE A 139 2.74 4.89 14.16
N TYR A 140 2.94 3.70 13.58
CA TYR A 140 4.13 2.87 13.74
C TYR A 140 5.15 3.03 12.60
N LEU A 141 4.85 3.83 11.57
CA LEU A 141 5.73 4.00 10.42
C LEU A 141 6.97 4.79 10.84
N GLU A 142 8.13 4.14 10.79
CA GLU A 142 9.43 4.70 11.18
C GLU A 142 10.22 5.18 9.97
N THR A 143 10.09 4.48 8.83
CA THR A 143 10.92 4.72 7.65
C THR A 143 10.12 4.72 6.35
N ILE A 144 10.31 5.76 5.54
CA ILE A 144 9.84 5.82 4.15
C ILE A 144 11.06 5.99 3.22
N LYS A 145 11.20 5.12 2.23
CA LYS A 145 12.22 5.24 1.17
C LYS A 145 11.55 5.54 -0.17
N ALA A 146 11.61 6.79 -0.64
CA ALA A 146 10.95 7.25 -1.86
C ALA A 146 11.92 8.07 -2.76
N PRO A 147 13.01 7.46 -3.25
CA PRO A 147 14.13 8.19 -3.87
C PRO A 147 13.77 8.93 -5.18
N LEU A 148 12.64 8.60 -5.82
CA LEU A 148 12.20 9.24 -7.07
C LEU A 148 11.16 10.35 -6.84
N LEU A 149 10.70 10.54 -5.61
CA LEU A 149 9.65 11.51 -5.31
C LEU A 149 10.20 12.95 -5.37
N THR A 150 9.52 13.81 -6.12
CA THR A 150 9.93 15.21 -6.38
C THR A 150 9.01 16.26 -5.74
N SER A 151 7.90 15.82 -5.14
CA SER A 151 6.97 16.66 -4.36
C SER A 151 6.37 15.85 -3.21
N ILE A 152 6.09 16.51 -2.09
CA ILE A 152 5.41 15.89 -0.96
C ILE A 152 3.96 16.38 -0.92
N PRO A 153 2.96 15.51 -1.17
CA PRO A 153 1.56 15.90 -1.28
C PRO A 153 0.93 16.25 0.07
N SER A 154 -0.23 16.90 0.02
CA SER A 154 -0.98 17.29 1.21
C SER A 154 -1.28 16.08 2.11
N GLY A 155 -0.97 16.21 3.39
CA GLY A 155 -1.17 15.17 4.40
C GLY A 155 -0.32 13.91 4.24
N PHE A 156 0.67 13.88 3.34
CA PHE A 156 1.50 12.71 2.96
C PHE A 156 1.71 11.68 4.09
N ALA A 157 2.26 12.10 5.22
CA ALA A 157 2.52 11.29 6.40
C ALA A 157 1.96 11.93 7.69
N SER A 158 0.90 12.74 7.58
CA SER A 158 0.26 13.40 8.72
C SER A 158 -0.13 12.36 9.80
N GLY A 159 0.26 12.59 11.05
CA GLY A 159 0.00 11.66 12.17
C GLY A 159 0.92 10.44 12.24
N CYS A 160 1.99 10.36 11.44
CA CYS A 160 3.02 9.33 11.59
C CYS A 160 3.97 9.66 12.76
N TYR A 161 3.51 9.42 13.99
CA TYR A 161 4.22 9.79 15.23
C TYR A 161 5.63 9.17 15.33
N SER A 162 5.83 8.01 14.70
CA SER A 162 7.09 7.27 14.75
C SER A 162 8.05 7.59 13.60
N LEU A 163 7.63 8.36 12.60
CA LEU A 163 8.43 8.59 11.40
C LEU A 163 9.70 9.36 11.75
N SER A 164 10.85 8.71 11.61
CA SER A 164 12.15 9.29 11.92
C SER A 164 13.10 9.35 10.73
N SER A 165 12.84 8.55 9.69
CA SER A 165 13.68 8.48 8.49
C SER A 165 12.84 8.61 7.23
N LEU A 166 13.16 9.62 6.43
CA LEU A 166 12.57 9.82 5.11
C LEU A 166 13.69 10.01 4.09
N THR A 167 13.71 9.15 3.07
CA THR A 167 14.56 9.33 1.88
C THR A 167 13.68 9.78 0.73
N THR A 168 14.04 10.89 0.07
CA THR A 168 13.35 11.43 -1.09
C THR A 168 14.32 11.73 -2.22
N GLY A 169 13.80 12.03 -3.41
CA GLY A 169 14.59 12.69 -4.45
C GLY A 169 14.79 14.18 -4.17
N SER A 170 15.14 14.94 -5.20
CA SER A 170 15.22 16.41 -5.13
C SER A 170 13.82 17.03 -5.08
N ILE A 171 13.24 17.06 -3.89
CA ILE A 171 11.90 17.62 -3.68
C ILE A 171 11.88 19.14 -3.91
N THR A 172 10.82 19.62 -4.56
CA THR A 172 10.65 21.04 -4.92
C THR A 172 9.53 21.73 -4.16
N SER A 173 8.54 20.95 -3.68
CA SER A 173 7.41 21.43 -2.89
C SER A 173 7.04 20.48 -1.76
N ILE A 174 6.54 21.06 -0.67
CA ILE A 174 5.93 20.35 0.46
C ILE A 174 4.58 20.99 0.76
N ASP A 175 3.52 20.20 0.63
CA ASP A 175 2.15 20.69 0.68
C ASP A 175 1.56 20.69 2.11
N TYR A 176 0.31 21.14 2.20
CA TYR A 176 -0.41 21.39 3.44
C TYR A 176 -0.37 20.19 4.39
N SER A 177 0.08 20.42 5.63
CA SER A 177 0.11 19.42 6.70
C SER A 177 0.82 18.09 6.35
N ALA A 178 1.74 18.09 5.37
CA ALA A 178 2.40 16.89 4.87
C ALA A 178 3.02 16.01 5.99
N PHE A 179 3.66 16.64 6.98
CA PHE A 179 4.32 15.99 8.12
C PHE A 179 3.76 16.49 9.46
N MET A 180 2.49 16.91 9.49
CA MET A 180 1.85 17.33 10.73
C MET A 180 1.92 16.18 11.76
N ASN A 181 2.31 16.48 13.00
CA ASN A 181 2.50 15.54 14.10
C ASN A 181 3.55 14.43 13.83
N CYS A 182 4.51 14.60 12.91
CA CYS A 182 5.64 13.67 12.77
C CYS A 182 6.71 13.94 13.84
N TYR A 183 6.43 13.61 15.10
CA TYR A 183 7.26 14.01 16.26
C TYR A 183 8.72 13.55 16.19
N LYS A 184 8.99 12.39 15.57
CA LYS A 184 10.35 11.85 15.44
C LYS A 184 11.10 12.31 14.19
N LEU A 185 10.44 13.06 13.29
CA LEU A 185 11.07 13.52 12.05
C LEU A 185 11.86 14.79 12.36
N THR A 186 13.17 14.64 12.58
CA THR A 186 14.06 15.74 13.01
C THR A 186 14.84 16.37 11.87
N SER A 187 14.96 15.69 10.72
CA SER A 187 15.69 16.19 9.56
C SER A 187 15.05 15.75 8.24
N ILE A 188 15.11 16.62 7.24
CA ILE A 188 14.75 16.36 5.85
C ILE A 188 15.63 17.25 4.95
N ASP A 189 16.03 16.76 3.78
CA ASP A 189 16.76 17.58 2.81
C ASP A 189 15.81 18.58 2.14
N LEU A 190 16.07 19.86 2.37
CA LEU A 190 15.28 20.98 1.82
C LEU A 190 16.05 21.79 0.77
N THR A 191 17.22 21.32 0.34
CA THR A 191 18.12 22.10 -0.54
C THR A 191 17.45 22.52 -1.86
N GLY A 192 16.58 21.67 -2.41
CA GLY A 192 15.82 21.93 -3.63
C GLY A 192 14.42 22.55 -3.42
N VAL A 193 13.96 22.69 -2.17
CA VAL A 193 12.59 23.08 -1.88
C VAL A 193 12.39 24.58 -2.11
N THR A 194 11.38 24.91 -2.91
CA THR A 194 11.00 26.30 -3.23
C THR A 194 9.72 26.74 -2.56
N THR A 195 8.84 25.78 -2.23
CA THR A 195 7.53 26.02 -1.63
C THR A 195 7.30 25.10 -0.44
N ILE A 196 6.93 25.67 0.70
CA ILE A 196 6.45 24.94 1.89
C ILE A 196 5.10 25.55 2.28
N SER A 197 4.06 24.74 2.28
CA SER A 197 2.69 25.17 2.60
C SER A 197 2.40 25.19 4.10
N ASP A 198 1.27 25.78 4.47
CA ASP A 198 0.82 25.91 5.85
C ASP A 198 0.83 24.57 6.60
N SER A 199 1.29 24.62 7.85
CA SER A 199 1.32 23.48 8.77
C SER A 199 2.09 22.25 8.27
N ALA A 200 2.86 22.33 7.18
CA ALA A 200 3.61 21.21 6.62
C ALA A 200 4.43 20.45 7.67
N PHE A 201 4.98 21.16 8.66
CA PHE A 201 5.76 20.62 9.77
C PHE A 201 5.16 20.95 11.15
N ALA A 202 3.85 21.23 11.23
CA ALA A 202 3.20 21.52 12.51
C ALA A 202 3.36 20.34 13.47
N ASN A 203 3.93 20.60 14.66
CA ASN A 203 4.26 19.59 15.66
C ASN A 203 5.14 18.43 15.12
N SER A 204 6.03 18.68 14.16
CA SER A 204 7.09 17.71 13.82
C SER A 204 8.31 17.88 14.74
N GLY A 205 9.26 16.96 14.66
CA GLY A 205 10.56 17.07 15.34
C GLY A 205 11.55 18.03 14.68
N ILE A 206 11.18 18.72 13.60
CA ILE A 206 12.09 19.62 12.88
C ILE A 206 12.24 20.91 13.69
N GLU A 207 13.40 21.08 14.32
CA GLU A 207 13.70 22.21 15.19
C GLU A 207 14.06 23.49 14.43
N SER A 208 14.68 23.35 13.25
CA SER A 208 15.02 24.49 12.41
C SER A 208 14.95 24.13 10.93
N ILE A 209 14.39 25.04 10.15
CA ILE A 209 14.35 24.95 8.70
C ILE A 209 15.49 25.84 8.19
N GLY A 210 16.66 25.24 7.94
CA GLY A 210 17.81 25.92 7.35
C GLY A 210 17.53 26.28 5.90
N CYS A 211 16.82 27.39 5.66
CA CYS A 211 16.37 27.77 4.33
C CYS A 211 17.23 28.88 3.72
N PRO A 212 17.97 28.61 2.62
CA PRO A 212 18.61 29.69 1.88
C PRO A 212 17.62 30.51 1.03
N LYS A 213 16.43 30.00 0.66
CA LYS A 213 15.52 30.66 -0.32
C LYS A 213 13.98 30.38 -0.22
N VAL A 214 13.45 29.83 0.86
CA VAL A 214 12.00 29.47 0.89
C VAL A 214 11.11 30.70 1.10
N ARG A 215 10.12 30.89 0.22
CA ARG A 215 8.99 31.79 0.45
C ARG A 215 8.00 31.07 1.36
N LEU A 216 7.93 31.48 2.63
CA LEU A 216 6.85 31.04 3.51
C LEU A 216 5.54 31.62 2.95
N ALA A 217 4.54 30.77 2.73
CA ALA A 217 3.19 31.23 2.40
C ALA A 217 2.72 32.13 3.56
N GLN A 218 2.61 33.43 3.30
CA GLN A 218 2.11 34.37 4.29
C GLN A 218 0.60 34.15 4.43
N ARG A 219 0.13 34.03 5.68
CA ARG A 219 -1.30 34.05 6.00
C ARG A 219 -1.93 35.31 5.43
N SER A 220 -2.89 35.17 4.53
CA SER A 220 -3.91 36.22 4.36
C SER A 220 -4.75 36.22 5.63
N ILE A 221 -4.64 37.31 6.39
CA ILE A 221 -5.48 37.62 7.56
C ILE A 221 -6.91 37.88 7.09
#